data_AF-A0ABD1WPD3-F1
#
_entry.id   AF-A0ABD1WPD3-F1
#
_cell.length_a   1.000
_cell.length_b   1.000
_cell.length_c   1.000
_cell.angle_alpha   90.00
_cell.angle_beta   90.00
_cell.angle_gamma   90.00
#
_symmetry.space_group_name_H-M   'P 1'
#
loop_
_entity.id
_entity.type
_entity.pdbx_description
1 polymer ?
#
loop_
_entity_poly.entity_id
_entity_poly.type
_entity_poly.pdbx_seq_one_letter_code
_entity_poly.pdbx_strand_id
1 'polypeptide(L)'
;MSLIIPELIGGSEIDHLIYFLWKKGVEEFTLKMTVGKDYKLPSSLFMCLQLKHLSLSSCLINPPPSFKGFNRPIRLELDFVTIDARVLENLISSCPLLEQLVLDFLSEVDYLEIDAPMLKSLN
;
A
#
# COMPACT_ATOMS: atom_id res chain seq x y z
N MET A 1 0.32 3.05 -17.01
CA MET A 1 1.79 2.96 -16.86
C MET A 1 2.06 2.34 -15.50
N SER A 2 2.83 1.25 -15.47
CA SER A 2 3.19 0.53 -14.25
C SER A 2 4.69 0.69 -13.95
N LEU A 3 5.06 0.69 -12.67
CA LEU A 3 6.45 0.73 -12.21
C LEU A 3 6.70 -0.44 -11.24
N ILE A 4 7.69 -1.26 -11.56
CA ILE A 4 8.14 -2.39 -10.74
C ILE A 4 9.59 -2.12 -10.32
N ILE A 5 9.84 -2.28 -9.03
CA ILE A 5 11.16 -2.09 -8.42
C ILE A 5 11.77 -3.47 -8.08
N PRO A 6 12.93 -3.84 -8.66
CA PRO A 6 13.69 -5.01 -8.22
C PRO A 6 14.41 -4.74 -6.88
N GLU A 7 14.70 -5.84 -6.16
CA GLU A 7 14.94 -6.04 -4.72
C GLU A 7 15.92 -5.13 -3.93
N LEU A 8 16.50 -4.08 -4.51
CA LEU A 8 17.57 -3.31 -3.87
C LEU A 8 17.39 -1.82 -4.09
N ILE A 9 16.57 -1.20 -3.25
CA ILE A 9 16.48 0.26 -3.20
C ILE A 9 16.66 0.71 -1.75
N GLY A 10 17.70 1.50 -1.49
CA GLY A 10 17.93 2.12 -0.19
C GLY A 10 16.86 3.18 0.11
N GLY A 11 16.69 3.57 1.37
CA GLY A 11 15.58 4.44 1.75
C GLY A 11 15.49 5.78 1.00
N SER A 12 16.63 6.37 0.63
CA SER A 12 16.71 7.62 -0.14
C SER A 12 16.27 7.51 -1.59
N GLU A 13 16.39 6.33 -2.19
CA GLU A 13 16.03 6.10 -3.59
C GLU A 13 14.52 5.88 -3.73
N ILE A 14 13.86 5.33 -2.70
CA ILE A 14 12.40 5.16 -2.67
C ILE A 14 11.69 6.53 -2.62
N ASP A 15 12.22 7.50 -1.86
CA ASP A 15 11.67 8.86 -1.85
C ASP A 15 11.69 9.50 -3.23
N HIS A 16 12.80 9.34 -3.97
CA HIS A 16 12.90 9.80 -5.36
C HIS A 16 11.92 9.08 -6.30
N LEU A 17 11.70 7.78 -6.09
CA LEU A 17 10.74 7.02 -6.88
C LEU A 17 9.31 7.50 -6.62
N ILE A 18 8.93 7.73 -5.37
CA ILE A 18 7.60 8.24 -5.04
C ILE A 18 7.38 9.63 -5.65
N TYR A 19 8.39 10.49 -5.60
CA TYR A 19 8.34 11.77 -6.30
C TYR A 19 8.13 11.58 -7.81
N PHE A 20 8.80 10.60 -8.43
CA PHE A 20 8.61 10.25 -9.83
C PHE A 20 7.21 9.71 -10.11
N LEU A 21 6.65 8.84 -9.25
CA LEU A 21 5.29 8.31 -9.35
C LEU A 21 4.27 9.45 -9.43
N TRP A 22 4.40 10.41 -8.51
CA TRP A 22 3.57 11.59 -8.44
C TRP A 22 3.67 12.44 -9.72
N LYS A 23 4.89 12.71 -10.18
CA LYS A 23 5.15 13.53 -11.39
C LYS A 23 4.64 12.89 -12.69
N LYS A 24 4.64 11.56 -12.79
CA LYS A 24 4.36 10.84 -14.04
C LYS A 24 2.95 10.28 -14.14
N GLY A 25 2.13 10.45 -13.11
CA GLY A 25 0.76 9.94 -13.12
C GLY A 25 0.72 8.41 -13.19
N VAL A 26 1.67 7.73 -12.54
CA VAL A 26 1.71 6.27 -12.49
C VAL A 26 0.46 5.77 -11.77
N GLU A 27 -0.25 4.83 -12.38
CA GLU A 27 -1.51 4.28 -11.84
C GLU A 27 -1.31 2.93 -11.15
N GLU A 28 -0.21 2.24 -11.43
CA GLU A 28 0.08 0.91 -10.86
C GLU A 28 1.49 0.91 -10.30
N PHE A 29 1.62 0.57 -9.02
CA PHE A 29 2.89 0.58 -8.33
C PHE A 29 3.09 -0.71 -7.54
N THR A 30 4.25 -1.33 -7.76
CA THR A 30 4.69 -2.53 -7.03
C THR A 30 6.04 -2.27 -6.39
N LEU A 31 6.09 -2.38 -5.06
CA LEU A 31 7.32 -2.34 -4.27
C LEU A 31 7.53 -3.68 -3.59
N LYS A 32 8.67 -4.32 -3.85
CA LYS A 32 9.09 -5.55 -3.20
C LYS A 32 10.42 -5.33 -2.51
N MET A 33 10.43 -5.41 -1.19
CA MET A 33 11.62 -5.26 -0.38
C MET A 33 12.20 -6.62 0.00
N THR A 34 13.47 -6.65 0.38
CA THR A 34 14.07 -7.84 0.98
C THR A 34 13.49 -8.08 2.37
N VAL A 35 13.00 -9.30 2.63
CA VAL A 35 12.53 -9.76 3.94
C VAL A 35 13.57 -9.48 5.03
N GLY A 36 13.11 -9.04 6.22
CA GLY A 36 13.95 -8.78 7.38
C GLY A 36 14.53 -7.36 7.46
N LYS A 37 14.17 -6.48 6.50
CA LYS A 37 14.38 -5.04 6.64
C LYS A 37 13.04 -4.39 6.95
N ASP A 38 12.89 -3.86 8.16
CA ASP A 38 11.70 -3.07 8.56
C ASP A 38 11.72 -1.70 7.88
N TYR A 39 11.59 -1.70 6.55
CA TYR A 39 11.61 -0.48 5.78
C TYR A 39 10.30 0.26 5.98
N LYS A 40 10.38 1.41 6.64
CA LYS A 40 9.24 2.31 6.80
C LYS A 40 8.92 2.98 5.47
N LEU A 41 7.73 2.71 4.95
CA LEU A 41 7.24 3.37 3.76
C LEU A 41 7.14 4.90 3.93
N PRO A 42 7.57 5.69 2.94
CA PRO A 42 7.41 7.13 2.99
C PRO A 42 5.93 7.53 2.93
N SER A 43 5.54 8.49 3.75
CA SER A 43 4.15 8.99 3.81
C SER A 43 3.67 9.58 2.48
N SER A 44 4.59 10.04 1.64
CA SER A 44 4.33 10.60 0.31
C SER A 44 3.70 9.57 -0.65
N LEU A 45 3.89 8.27 -0.44
CA LEU A 45 3.23 7.23 -1.26
C LEU A 45 1.70 7.33 -1.17
N PHE A 46 1.20 7.56 0.05
CA PHE A 46 -0.23 7.72 0.33
C PHE A 46 -0.83 9.02 -0.23
N MET A 47 0.00 9.91 -0.78
CA MET A 47 -0.44 11.11 -1.48
C MET A 47 -0.59 10.89 -3.00
N CYS A 48 -0.19 9.73 -3.54
CA CYS A 48 -0.36 9.38 -4.94
C CYS A 48 -1.80 8.92 -5.25
N LEU A 49 -2.76 9.85 -5.20
CA LEU A 49 -4.19 9.59 -5.37
C LEU A 49 -4.60 9.10 -6.77
N GLN A 50 -3.68 9.11 -7.73
CA GLN A 50 -3.90 8.56 -9.07
C GLN A 50 -3.78 7.03 -9.14
N LEU A 51 -3.24 6.39 -8.09
CA LEU A 51 -3.05 4.94 -8.04
C LEU A 51 -4.39 4.19 -8.12
N LYS A 52 -4.38 3.14 -8.93
CA LYS A 52 -5.45 2.14 -9.13
C LYS A 52 -4.99 0.74 -8.72
N HIS A 53 -3.69 0.51 -8.65
CA HIS A 53 -3.10 -0.71 -8.10
C HIS A 53 -1.92 -0.34 -7.21
N LEU A 54 -1.94 -0.82 -5.97
CA LEU A 54 -0.81 -0.74 -5.05
C LEU A 54 -0.47 -2.14 -4.52
N SER A 55 0.73 -2.62 -4.82
CA SER A 55 1.26 -3.90 -4.34
C SER A 55 2.52 -3.66 -3.51
N LEU A 56 2.51 -4.10 -2.26
CA LEU A 56 3.56 -3.85 -1.28
C LEU A 56 3.99 -5.16 -0.64
N SER A 57 5.30 -5.43 -0.66
CA SER A 57 5.86 -6.62 -0.01
C SER A 57 7.03 -6.30 0.92
N SER A 58 7.07 -6.96 2.08
CA SER A 58 8.17 -6.92 3.06
C SER A 58 8.50 -5.52 3.59
N CYS A 59 7.48 -4.72 3.95
CA CYS A 59 7.67 -3.35 4.43
C CYS A 59 6.77 -3.01 5.63
N LEU A 60 7.15 -1.95 6.35
CA LEU A 60 6.37 -1.39 7.45
C LEU A 60 5.42 -0.30 6.92
N ILE A 61 4.12 -0.54 7.11
CA ILE A 61 3.05 0.34 6.64
C ILE A 61 2.56 1.21 7.80
N ASN A 62 2.65 2.53 7.62
CA ASN A 62 2.10 3.50 8.57
C ASN A 62 1.59 4.73 7.80
N PRO A 63 0.32 4.75 7.36
CA PRO A 63 -0.25 5.86 6.62
C PRO A 63 -0.22 7.16 7.44
N PRO A 64 0.02 8.33 6.83
CA PRO A 64 -0.04 9.58 7.56
C PRO A 64 -1.47 9.86 8.06
N PRO A 65 -1.67 10.56 9.20
CA PRO A 65 -3.01 10.93 9.70
C PRO A 65 -3.85 11.76 8.72
N SER A 66 -3.20 12.43 7.77
CA SER A 66 -3.83 13.19 6.69
C SER A 66 -4.33 12.32 5.55
N PHE A 67 -4.00 11.02 5.50
CA PHE A 67 -4.51 10.11 4.49
C PHE A 67 -6.01 9.93 4.67
N LYS A 68 -6.75 10.16 3.59
CA LYS A 68 -8.22 10.03 3.52
C LYS A 68 -8.66 8.97 2.54
N GLY A 69 -7.75 8.04 2.22
CA GLY A 69 -7.97 7.00 1.24
C GLY A 69 -7.73 7.42 -0.20
N PHE A 70 -7.82 6.42 -1.07
CA PHE A 70 -7.79 6.62 -2.52
C PHE A 70 -9.21 6.94 -3.00
N ASN A 71 -9.35 8.05 -3.74
CA ASN A 71 -10.64 8.53 -4.24
C ASN A 71 -11.04 7.93 -5.60
N ARG A 72 -10.46 6.78 -5.95
CA ARG A 72 -10.67 6.05 -7.20
C ARG A 72 -10.74 4.55 -6.92
N PRO A 73 -11.32 3.76 -7.84
CA PRO A 73 -11.23 2.31 -7.76
C PRO A 73 -9.79 1.86 -7.61
N ILE A 74 -9.52 1.08 -6.57
CA ILE A 74 -8.17 0.62 -6.24
C ILE A 74 -8.13 -0.86 -5.92
N ARG A 75 -7.01 -1.49 -6.26
CA ARG A 75 -6.61 -2.84 -5.85
C ARG A 75 -5.42 -2.71 -4.90
N LEU A 76 -5.52 -3.37 -3.75
CA LEU A 76 -4.49 -3.37 -2.72
C LEU A 76 -3.99 -4.80 -2.50
N GLU A 77 -2.70 -5.01 -2.67
CA GLU A 77 -2.03 -6.28 -2.39
C GLU A 77 -0.94 -6.05 -1.34
N LEU A 78 -1.06 -6.74 -0.21
CA LEU A 78 -0.15 -6.63 0.93
C LEU A 78 0.42 -8.02 1.22
N ASP A 79 1.75 -8.16 1.09
CA ASP A 79 2.46 -9.43 1.27
C ASP A 79 3.60 -9.28 2.27
N PHE A 80 3.62 -10.09 3.34
CA PHE A 80 4.69 -10.06 4.33
C PHE A 80 4.92 -8.66 4.94
N VAL A 81 3.86 -7.88 5.11
CA VAL A 81 3.95 -6.50 5.62
C VAL A 81 3.75 -6.45 7.12
N THR A 82 4.42 -5.48 7.76
CA THR A 82 4.20 -5.14 9.17
C THR A 82 3.22 -3.97 9.25
N ILE A 83 2.07 -4.20 9.88
CA ILE A 83 1.01 -3.21 10.06
C ILE A 83 0.16 -3.55 11.29
N ASP A 84 -0.18 -2.56 12.11
CA ASP A 84 -1.11 -2.75 13.22
C ASP A 84 -2.53 -3.02 12.69
N ALA A 85 -3.27 -3.92 13.34
CA ALA A 85 -4.62 -4.30 12.92
C ALA A 85 -5.56 -3.10 12.76
N ARG A 86 -5.59 -2.16 13.72
CA ARG A 86 -6.43 -0.96 13.62
C ARG A 86 -5.96 -0.04 12.50
N VAL A 87 -4.66 0.02 12.24
CA VAL A 87 -4.12 0.79 11.12
C VAL A 87 -4.57 0.17 9.79
N LEU A 88 -4.58 -1.15 9.67
CA LEU A 88 -5.10 -1.86 8.50
C LEU A 88 -6.61 -1.63 8.30
N GLU A 89 -7.41 -1.76 9.35
CA GLU A 89 -8.86 -1.47 9.33
C GLU A 89 -9.13 -0.02 8.87
N ASN A 90 -8.37 0.94 9.40
CA ASN A 90 -8.48 2.35 9.00
C ASN A 90 -8.04 2.58 7.55
N LEU A 91 -7.00 1.88 7.08
CA LEU A 91 -6.55 1.95 5.69
C LEU A 91 -7.63 1.47 4.73
N ILE A 92 -8.23 0.31 5.03
CA ILE A 92 -9.30 -0.32 4.24
C ILE A 92 -10.55 0.57 4.22
N SER A 93 -11.06 0.96 5.39
CA SER A 93 -12.28 1.79 5.52
C SER A 93 -12.12 3.19 4.90
N SER A 94 -10.89 3.72 4.85
CA SER A 94 -10.61 4.97 4.14
C SER A 94 -10.76 4.83 2.62
N CYS A 95 -10.75 3.62 2.06
CA CYS A 95 -10.81 3.34 0.63
C CYS A 95 -12.18 2.76 0.23
N PRO A 96 -13.27 3.55 0.18
CA PRO A 96 -14.62 3.03 -0.09
C PRO A 96 -14.80 2.44 -1.50
N LEU A 97 -13.86 2.71 -2.41
CA LEU A 97 -13.81 2.19 -3.78
C LEU A 97 -12.81 1.02 -3.94
N LEU A 98 -12.36 0.41 -2.85
CA LEU A 98 -11.50 -0.78 -2.89
C LEU A 98 -12.21 -1.92 -3.59
N GLU A 99 -11.69 -2.36 -4.74
CA GLU A 99 -12.29 -3.43 -5.55
C GLU A 99 -11.68 -4.81 -5.26
N GLN A 100 -10.39 -4.84 -4.95
CA GLN A 100 -9.67 -6.08 -4.66
C GLN A 100 -8.73 -5.87 -3.48
N LEU A 101 -8.74 -6.81 -2.55
CA LEU A 101 -7.85 -6.86 -1.41
C LEU A 101 -7.18 -8.23 -1.38
N VAL A 102 -5.84 -8.24 -1.37
CA VAL A 102 -5.04 -9.45 -1.17
C VAL A 102 -4.20 -9.25 0.08
N LEU A 103 -4.31 -10.17 1.03
CA LEU A 103 -3.60 -10.13 2.31
C LEU A 103 -2.83 -11.44 2.51
N ASP A 104 -1.53 -11.40 2.30
CA ASP A 104 -0.64 -12.54 2.48
C ASP A 104 0.36 -12.27 3.61
N PHE A 105 0.53 -13.24 4.51
CA PHE A 105 1.55 -13.24 5.57
C PHE A 105 1.63 -11.93 6.40
N LEU A 106 0.50 -11.41 6.87
CA LEU A 106 0.50 -10.26 7.77
C LEU A 106 1.13 -10.63 9.12
N SER A 107 2.02 -9.79 9.64
CA SER A 107 2.47 -9.91 11.02
C SER A 107 1.45 -9.27 11.97
N GLU A 108 1.14 -9.93 13.09
CA GLU A 108 0.41 -9.33 14.22
C GLU A 108 -1.05 -8.92 13.96
N VAL A 109 -1.78 -9.63 13.09
CA VAL A 109 -3.23 -9.41 12.86
C VAL A 109 -4.04 -10.67 13.19
N ASP A 110 -4.62 -10.73 14.39
CA ASP A 110 -5.45 -11.86 14.84
C ASP A 110 -6.91 -11.78 14.38
N TYR A 111 -7.44 -10.56 14.26
CA TYR A 111 -8.80 -10.27 13.83
C TYR A 111 -8.79 -8.99 12.98
N LEU A 112 -9.58 -8.99 11.92
CA LEU A 112 -9.70 -7.87 10.99
C LEU A 112 -11.15 -7.66 10.59
N GLU A 113 -11.71 -6.50 10.91
CA GLU A 113 -13.01 -6.08 10.38
C GLU A 113 -12.84 -5.32 9.06
N ILE A 114 -13.44 -5.84 7.98
CA ILE A 114 -13.34 -5.28 6.63
C ILE A 114 -14.63 -4.52 6.31
N ASP A 115 -14.57 -3.19 6.37
CA ASP A 115 -15.58 -2.30 5.81
C ASP A 115 -15.14 -1.80 4.42
N ALA A 116 -15.55 -2.54 3.39
CA ALA A 116 -15.22 -2.24 1.99
C ALA A 116 -16.44 -2.52 1.09
N PRO A 117 -17.36 -1.56 0.91
CA PRO A 117 -18.66 -1.80 0.26
C PRO A 117 -18.56 -2.15 -1.22
N MET A 118 -17.47 -1.77 -1.90
CA MET A 118 -17.24 -2.03 -3.32
C MET A 118 -16.29 -3.23 -3.57
N LEU A 119 -15.96 -3.99 -2.52
CA LEU A 119 -15.03 -5.12 -2.62
C LEU A 119 -15.64 -6.24 -3.47
N LYS A 120 -14.92 -6.62 -4.52
CA LYS A 120 -15.31 -7.69 -5.45
C LYS A 120 -14.56 -8.99 -5.17
N SER A 121 -13.37 -8.90 -4.57
CA SER A 121 -12.50 -10.04 -4.27
C SER A 121 -11.69 -9.78 -3.01
N LEU A 122 -11.64 -10.79 -2.13
CA LEU A 122 -10.76 -10.88 -0.98
C LEU A 122 -9.99 -12.20 -1.10
N ASN A 123 -8.65 -12.13 -1.08
CA ASN A 123 -7.79 -13.31 -1.07
C ASN A 123 -6.77 -13.22 0.06
#